data_AF-A0A8J7IJ41-F1
#
_entry.id   AF-A0A8J7IJ41-F1
#
_cell.length_a   1.000
_cell.length_b   1.000
_cell.length_c   1.000
_cell.angle_alpha   90.00
_cell.angle_beta   90.00
_cell.angle_gamma   90.00
#
_symmetry.space_group_name_H-M   'P 1'
#
loop_
_entity.id
_entity.type
_entity.pdbx_description
1 polymer ?
#
loop_
_entity_poly.entity_id
_entity_poly.type
_entity_poly.pdbx_seq_one_letter_code
_entity_poly.pdbx_strand_id
1 'polypeptide(L)'
;MVPVPSGQHVELTEVLLDDTPGETWARFRFVAPQIARDGGDISYETAIADMDALCRGLILPYLEEYDLDPRRIVISLSDRDVPFGAADPDATQFFEAYRPNAADCIWEEF
;
A
#
# COMPACT_ATOMS: atom_id res chain seq x y z
N MET A 1 10.46 6.85 -6.43
CA MET A 1 10.83 6.20 -5.16
C MET A 1 10.27 7.03 -4.03
N VAL A 2 9.45 6.42 -3.18
CA VAL A 2 8.77 7.12 -2.08
C VAL A 2 9.59 6.91 -0.81
N PRO A 3 9.97 7.98 -0.09
CA PRO A 3 10.73 7.82 1.15
C PRO A 3 9.87 7.14 2.20
N VAL A 4 10.38 6.07 2.80
CA VAL A 4 9.75 5.34 3.89
C VAL A 4 10.69 5.22 5.10
N PRO A 5 10.17 5.14 6.34
CA PRO A 5 10.97 5.09 7.56
C PRO A 5 12.04 4.01 7.60
N SER A 6 11.81 2.83 7.04
CA SER A 6 12.80 1.75 6.97
C SER A 6 13.99 2.08 6.06
N GLY A 7 13.86 3.08 5.20
CA GLY A 7 14.83 3.43 4.17
C GLY A 7 14.80 2.49 2.96
N GLN A 8 13.88 1.52 2.92
CA GLN A 8 13.79 0.58 1.80
C GLN A 8 13.33 1.27 0.51
N HIS A 9 13.70 0.66 -0.62
CA HIS A 9 13.24 1.11 -1.93
C HIS A 9 11.78 0.69 -2.18
N VAL A 10 10.87 1.66 -2.15
CA VAL A 10 9.44 1.45 -2.48
C VAL A 10 9.04 2.24 -3.73
N GLU A 11 8.37 1.53 -4.65
CA GLU A 11 7.87 2.07 -5.91
C GLU A 11 6.37 1.80 -6.06
N LEU A 12 5.58 2.85 -6.35
CA LEU A 12 4.16 2.72 -6.68
C LEU A 12 4.05 2.13 -8.09
N THR A 13 3.44 0.95 -8.22
CA THR A 13 3.27 0.28 -9.51
C THR A 13 1.88 0.47 -10.08
N GLU A 14 0.84 0.46 -9.23
CA GLU A 14 -0.54 0.49 -9.69
C GLU A 14 -1.48 1.11 -8.65
N VAL A 15 -2.48 1.85 -9.13
CA VAL A 15 -3.60 2.37 -8.34
C VAL A 15 -4.88 1.83 -8.93
N LEU A 16 -5.66 1.11 -8.14
CA LEU A 16 -6.92 0.49 -8.56
C LEU A 16 -8.06 1.08 -7.73
N LEU A 17 -9.14 1.46 -8.40
CA LEU A 17 -10.38 1.88 -7.76
C LEU A 17 -11.42 0.77 -7.99
N ASP A 18 -11.85 0.14 -6.89
CA ASP A 18 -12.92 -0.85 -6.90
C ASP A 18 -14.23 -0.17 -6.50
N ASP A 19 -15.05 0.14 -7.49
CA ASP A 19 -16.38 0.72 -7.30
C ASP A 19 -17.39 -0.39 -7.01
N THR A 20 -17.39 -0.87 -5.77
CA THR A 20 -18.46 -1.76 -5.30
C THR A 20 -19.71 -0.92 -5.00
N PRO A 21 -20.95 -1.38 -5.30
CA PRO A 21 -22.15 -0.57 -5.06
C PRO A 21 -22.27 -0.10 -3.61
N GLY A 22 -21.97 1.19 -3.38
CA GLY A 22 -22.06 1.87 -2.07
C GLY A 22 -20.74 2.12 -1.35
N GLU A 23 -19.61 1.53 -1.77
CA GLU A 23 -18.27 1.77 -1.20
C GLU A 23 -17.17 1.69 -2.27
N THR A 24 -16.53 2.82 -2.58
CA THR A 24 -15.31 2.83 -3.41
C THR A 24 -14.10 2.47 -2.56
N TRP A 25 -13.32 1.49 -2.99
CA TRP A 25 -12.06 1.09 -2.35
C TRP A 25 -10.89 1.48 -3.22
N ALA A 26 -9.94 2.23 -2.68
CA ALA A 26 -8.72 2.59 -3.37
C ALA A 26 -7.58 1.65 -2.96
N ARG A 27 -7.02 0.90 -3.90
CA ARG A 27 -5.89 0.01 -3.66
C ARG A 27 -4.63 0.58 -4.29
N PHE A 28 -3.62 0.81 -3.46
CA PHE A 28 -2.30 1.26 -3.87
C PHE A 28 -1.33 0.09 -3.76
N ARG A 29 -0.72 -0.27 -4.89
CA ARG A 29 0.18 -1.42 -5.00
C ARG A 29 1.60 -0.91 -5.19
N PHE A 30 2.51 -1.43 -4.38
CA PHE A 30 3.91 -1.05 -4.42
C PHE A 30 4.81 -2.27 -4.53
N VAL A 31 5.95 -2.08 -5.19
CA VAL A 31 7.08 -3.02 -5.15
C VAL A 31 8.08 -2.55 -4.11
N ALA A 32 8.44 -3.46 -3.21
CA ALA A 32 9.33 -3.26 -2.07
C ALA A 32 10.28 -4.47 -1.94
N PRO A 33 11.37 -4.55 -2.72
CA PRO A 33 12.17 -5.77 -2.85
C PRO A 33 12.79 -6.30 -1.55
N GLN A 34 12.95 -5.44 -0.55
CA GLN A 34 13.58 -5.80 0.71
C GLN A 34 12.64 -6.54 1.69
N ILE A 35 11.36 -6.72 1.34
CA ILE A 35 10.47 -7.63 2.08
C ILE A 35 10.60 -9.10 1.63
N ALA A 36 11.41 -9.38 0.60
CA ALA A 36 11.60 -10.72 0.08
C ALA A 36 11.99 -11.71 1.19
N ARG A 37 11.33 -12.87 1.22
CA ARG A 37 11.66 -13.95 2.16
C ARG A 37 13.13 -14.35 2.10
N ASP A 38 13.69 -14.39 0.88
CA ASP A 38 15.07 -14.77 0.63
C ASP A 38 15.90 -13.52 0.30
N GLY A 39 16.66 -13.04 1.28
CA GLY A 39 17.60 -11.92 1.11
C GLY A 39 17.03 -10.54 1.42
N GLY A 40 15.75 -10.42 1.76
CA GLY A 40 15.17 -9.22 2.35
C GLY A 40 15.46 -9.13 3.85
N ASP A 41 15.51 -7.90 4.35
CA ASP A 41 15.76 -7.56 5.76
C ASP A 41 14.59 -6.83 6.43
N ILE A 42 13.51 -6.55 5.69
CA ILE A 42 12.33 -5.85 6.20
C ILE A 42 11.27 -6.85 6.65
N SER A 43 10.99 -6.85 7.95
CA SER A 43 9.88 -7.60 8.54
C SER A 43 8.54 -6.95 8.26
N TYR A 44 7.45 -7.72 8.42
CA TYR A 44 6.09 -7.19 8.37
C TYR A 44 5.88 -6.03 9.38
N GLU A 45 6.38 -6.16 10.60
CA GLU A 45 6.28 -5.11 11.64
C GLU A 45 6.96 -3.80 11.21
N THR A 46 8.10 -3.89 10.51
CA THR A 46 8.78 -2.72 9.96
C THR A 46 8.01 -2.15 8.77
N ALA A 47 7.47 -3.02 7.92
CA ALA A 47 6.68 -2.63 6.77
C ALA A 47 5.37 -1.90 7.14
N ILE A 48 4.76 -2.17 8.30
CA ILE A 48 3.59 -1.41 8.80
C ILE A 48 3.93 0.07 8.92
N ALA A 49 5.07 0.41 9.54
CA ALA A 49 5.49 1.80 9.68
C ALA A 49 5.75 2.47 8.31
N ASP A 50 6.20 1.70 7.33
CA ASP A 50 6.33 2.17 5.95
C ASP A 50 4.98 2.43 5.30
N MET A 51 4.01 1.52 5.44
CA MET A 51 2.65 1.68 4.91
C MET A 51 1.93 2.89 5.54
N ASP A 52 2.11 3.13 6.84
CA ASP A 52 1.57 4.32 7.52
C ASP A 52 2.17 5.62 6.98
N ALA A 53 3.46 5.61 6.65
CA ALA A 53 4.15 6.76 6.07
C ALA A 53 3.73 6.99 4.61
N LEU A 54 3.61 5.93 3.81
CA LEU A 54 3.08 5.97 2.45
C LEU A 54 1.66 6.53 2.45
N CYS A 55 0.82 6.11 3.39
CA CYS A 55 -0.55 6.55 3.45
C CYS A 55 -0.66 8.07 3.64
N ARG A 56 0.02 8.60 4.66
CA ARG A 56 -0.02 10.04 4.98
C ARG A 56 0.76 10.91 3.99
N GLY A 57 1.92 10.43 3.54
CA GLY A 57 2.86 11.22 2.74
C GLY A 57 2.62 11.19 1.24
N LEU A 58 1.95 10.16 0.74
CA LEU A 58 1.71 9.96 -0.71
C LEU A 58 0.23 9.78 -1.02
N ILE A 59 -0.44 8.87 -0.32
CA ILE A 59 -1.80 8.45 -0.71
C ILE A 59 -2.83 9.55 -0.42
N LEU A 60 -2.83 10.15 0.77
CA LEU A 60 -3.77 11.24 1.07
C LEU A 60 -3.62 12.43 0.08
N PRO A 61 -2.40 12.94 -0.20
CA PRO A 61 -2.21 13.95 -1.24
C PRO A 61 -2.68 13.50 -2.63
N TYR A 62 -2.45 12.24 -3.00
CA TYR A 62 -2.94 11.70 -4.27
C TYR A 62 -4.47 11.73 -4.32
N LEU A 63 -5.16 11.29 -3.27
CA LEU A 63 -6.62 11.31 -3.23
C LEU A 63 -7.17 12.74 -3.37
N GLU A 64 -6.54 13.72 -2.71
CA GLU A 64 -6.89 15.13 -2.84
C GLU A 64 -6.65 15.68 -4.25
N GLU A 65 -5.49 15.37 -4.85
CA GLU A 65 -5.12 15.83 -6.20
C GLU A 65 -6.10 15.32 -7.27
N TYR A 66 -6.59 14.09 -7.12
CA TYR A 66 -7.50 13.45 -8.07
C TYR A 66 -8.98 13.51 -7.69
N ASP A 67 -9.35 14.25 -6.63
CA ASP A 67 -10.73 14.37 -6.12
C ASP A 67 -11.40 13.01 -5.85
N LEU A 68 -10.65 12.11 -5.22
CA LEU A 68 -11.08 10.75 -4.88
C LEU A 68 -11.50 10.67 -3.41
N ASP A 69 -12.70 10.15 -3.15
CA ASP A 69 -13.23 9.94 -1.79
C ASP A 69 -13.52 8.46 -1.52
N PRO A 70 -12.49 7.59 -1.47
CA PRO A 70 -12.69 6.18 -1.18
C PRO A 70 -13.08 5.97 0.28
N ARG A 71 -13.95 4.99 0.54
CA ARG A 71 -14.28 4.58 1.92
C ARG A 71 -13.14 3.85 2.61
N ARG A 72 -12.29 3.17 1.82
CA ARG A 72 -11.14 2.41 2.29
C ARG A 72 -9.95 2.58 1.36
N ILE A 73 -8.78 2.62 1.97
CA ILE A 73 -7.48 2.55 1.32
C ILE A 73 -6.90 1.18 1.65
N VAL A 74 -6.47 0.44 0.64
CA VAL A 74 -5.71 -0.81 0.82
C VAL A 74 -4.31 -0.58 0.27
N ILE A 75 -3.30 -0.73 1.13
CA ILE A 75 -1.89 -0.65 0.73
C ILE A 75 -1.38 -2.08 0.60
N SER A 76 -0.71 -2.36 -0.52
CA SER A 76 -0.08 -3.65 -0.78
C SER A 76 1.39 -3.44 -1.10
N LEU A 77 2.26 -4.10 -0.35
CA LEU A 77 3.68 -4.21 -0.69
C LEU A 77 3.94 -5.61 -1.24
N SER A 78 4.70 -5.70 -2.33
CA SER A 78 5.14 -6.96 -2.94
C SER A 78 6.65 -6.91 -3.17
N ASP A 79 7.38 -7.98 -2.88
CA ASP A 79 8.83 -8.03 -3.12
C ASP A 79 9.20 -7.96 -4.61
N ARG A 80 8.26 -8.29 -5.49
CA ARG A 80 8.40 -8.24 -6.95
C ARG A 80 7.10 -7.76 -7.61
N ASP A 81 7.18 -7.38 -8.87
CA ASP A 81 5.98 -7.03 -9.63
C ASP A 81 5.08 -8.26 -9.83
N VAL A 82 3.83 -8.14 -9.41
CA VAL A 82 2.80 -9.17 -9.55
C VAL A 82 1.60 -8.51 -10.22
N PRO A 83 1.20 -8.95 -11.43
CA PRO A 83 0.02 -8.39 -12.08
C PRO A 83 -1.24 -8.55 -11.23
N PHE A 84 -2.11 -7.54 -11.25
CA PHE A 84 -3.38 -7.64 -10.52
C PHE A 84 -4.21 -8.85 -11.01
N GLY A 85 -4.78 -9.59 -10.04
CA GLY A 85 -5.55 -10.82 -10.31
C GLY A 85 -4.70 -12.07 -10.59
N ALA A 86 -3.37 -11.94 -10.68
CA ALA A 86 -2.48 -13.09 -10.76
C ALA A 86 -2.08 -13.57 -9.36
N ALA A 87 -1.92 -14.88 -9.20
CA ALA A 87 -1.32 -15.48 -8.01
C ALA A 87 0.15 -15.81 -8.31
N ASP A 88 1.05 -15.30 -7.46
CA ASP A 88 2.45 -15.70 -7.44
C ASP A 88 2.76 -16.23 -6.03
N PRO A 89 2.93 -17.56 -5.84
CA PRO A 89 3.19 -18.16 -4.53
C PRO A 89 4.60 -17.85 -4.00
N ASP A 90 5.51 -17.42 -4.87
CA ASP A 90 6.89 -17.08 -4.51
C ASP A 90 7.03 -15.59 -4.15
N ALA A 91 6.03 -14.77 -4.47
CA ALA A 91 5.99 -13.36 -4.12
C ALA A 91 5.62 -13.18 -2.64
N THR A 92 6.46 -12.48 -1.90
CA THR A 92 6.13 -12.06 -0.54
C THR A 92 5.30 -10.80 -0.62
N GLN A 93 4.08 -10.85 -0.05
CA GLN A 93 3.15 -9.74 -0.07
C GLN A 93 2.65 -9.40 1.33
N PHE A 94 2.66 -8.11 1.66
CA PHE A 94 2.07 -7.56 2.87
C PHE A 94 0.92 -6.62 2.50
N PHE A 95 -0.10 -6.58 3.35
CA PHE A 95 -1.31 -5.81 3.12
C PHE A 95 -1.74 -5.11 4.39
N GLU A 96 -2.20 -3.87 4.23
CA GLU A 96 -2.88 -3.13 5.28
C GLU A 96 -4.10 -2.41 4.72
N ALA A 97 -5.13 -2.27 5.55
CA ALA A 97 -6.28 -1.43 5.26
C ALA A 97 -6.31 -0.21 6.18
N TYR A 98 -6.75 0.90 5.60
CA TYR A 98 -6.92 2.16 6.30
C TYR A 98 -8.24 2.78 5.91
N ARG A 99 -8.88 3.41 6.89
CA ARG A 99 -9.95 4.36 6.63
C ARG A 99 -9.36 5.76 6.52
N PRO A 100 -9.53 6.44 5.37
CA PRO A 100 -9.09 7.82 5.24
C PRO A 100 -9.84 8.73 6.22
N ASN A 101 -9.09 9.61 6.87
CA ASN A 101 -9.60 10.74 7.63
C ASN A 101 -8.80 11.97 7.19
N ALA A 102 -9.37 13.17 7.26
CA ALA A 102 -8.90 14.39 6.58
C ALA A 102 -7.37 14.67 6.57
N ALA A 103 -6.61 14.20 7.56
CA ALA A 103 -5.14 14.30 7.58
C ALA A 103 -4.44 13.02 8.05
N ASP A 104 -5.16 11.90 8.17
CA ASP A 104 -4.61 10.67 8.74
C ASP A 104 -5.23 9.41 8.14
N CYS A 105 -4.52 8.30 8.28
CA CYS A 105 -4.96 6.99 7.86
C CYS A 105 -5.23 6.14 9.08
N ILE A 106 -6.50 5.91 9.38
CA ILE A 106 -6.89 5.12 10.55
C ILE A 106 -6.74 3.66 10.16
N TRP A 107 -5.76 2.97 10.73
CA TRP A 107 -5.57 1.54 10.53
C TRP A 107 -6.85 0.75 10.85
N GLU A 108 -7.26 -0.12 9.93
CA GLU A 108 -8.34 -1.09 10.11
C GLU A 108 -7.74 -2.49 10.02
N GLU A 109 -7.98 -3.31 11.05
CA GLU A 109 -7.57 -4.71 11.05
C GLU A 109 -8.23 -5.47 9.88
N PHE A 110 -7.41 -6.23 9.14
CA PHE A 110 -7.79 -6.98 7.93
C PHE A 110 -8.21 -8.42 8.25
#